data_AF-A0A842VI99-F1
#
_entry.id   AF-A0A842VI99-F1
#
_cell.length_a   1.000
_cell.length_b   1.000
_cell.length_c   1.000
_cell.angle_alpha   90.00
_cell.angle_beta   90.00
_cell.angle_gamma   90.00
#
_symmetry.space_group_name_H-M   'P 1'
#
loop_
_entity.id
_entity.type
_entity.pdbx_description
1 polymer ?
#
loop_
_entity_poly.entity_id
_entity_poly.type
_entity_poly.pdbx_seq_one_letter_code
_entity_poly.pdbx_strand_id
1 'polypeptide(L)'
;MIENSPEEKDIDKAMEYYEEIRKSLNGLSEILKIRLNEKDFFYQAGADNLKALNANILKILKHFYTPRQVRIKLREILFDEEEAKVL
;
A
#
# COMPACT_ATOMS: atom_id res chain seq x y z
N MET A 1 -13.44 -18.87 19.50
CA MET A 1 -12.44 -17.91 18.99
C MET A 1 -11.22 -18.73 18.62
N ILE A 2 -10.84 -18.78 17.35
CA ILE A 2 -9.59 -19.43 16.94
C ILE A 2 -8.53 -18.32 17.02
N GLU A 3 -7.54 -18.50 17.89
CA GLU A 3 -6.41 -17.56 17.95
C GLU A 3 -5.55 -17.73 16.70
N ASN A 4 -5.22 -16.61 16.06
CA ASN A 4 -4.29 -16.58 14.94
C ASN A 4 -2.93 -17.14 15.37
N SER A 5 -2.30 -17.90 14.47
CA SER A 5 -0.93 -18.36 14.64
C SER A 5 0.05 -17.17 14.78
N PRO A 6 1.22 -17.35 15.39
CA PRO A 6 2.23 -16.29 15.50
C PRO A 6 2.59 -15.66 14.14
N GLU A 7 2.72 -16.48 13.09
CA GLU A 7 2.99 -16.01 11.72
C GLU A 7 1.83 -15.17 11.13
N GLU A 8 0.58 -15.49 11.48
CA GLU A 8 -0.58 -14.70 11.08
C GLU A 8 -0.62 -13.33 11.80
N LYS A 9 -0.28 -13.29 13.09
CA LYS A 9 -0.17 -12.02 13.83
C LYS A 9 0.95 -11.13 13.28
N ASP A 10 2.05 -11.72 12.85
CA ASP A 10 3.18 -10.98 12.28
C ASP A 10 2.84 -10.37 10.92
N ILE A 11 2.11 -11.08 10.05
CA ILE A 11 1.68 -10.50 8.77
C ILE A 11 0.60 -9.43 8.97
N ASP A 12 -0.34 -9.61 9.90
CA ASP A 12 -1.37 -8.61 10.20
C ASP A 12 -0.72 -7.26 10.52
N LYS A 13 0.26 -7.26 11.43
CA LYS A 13 1.01 -6.06 11.82
C LYS A 13 1.84 -5.47 10.67
N ALA A 14 2.47 -6.31 9.85
CA ALA A 14 3.20 -5.83 8.67
C ALA A 14 2.27 -5.18 7.64
N MET A 15 1.03 -5.68 7.52
CA MET A 15 0.02 -5.12 6.63
C MET A 15 -0.58 -3.82 7.16
N GLU A 16 -0.73 -3.66 8.47
CA GLU A 16 -1.09 -2.37 9.09
C GLU A 16 -0.06 -1.30 8.73
N TYR A 17 1.24 -1.59 8.91
CA TYR A 17 2.30 -0.65 8.50
C TYR A 17 2.29 -0.36 7.00
N TYR A 18 2.02 -1.38 6.17
CA TYR A 18 1.90 -1.18 4.74
C TYR A 18 0.74 -0.23 4.39
N GLU A 19 -0.41 -0.36 5.08
CA GLU A 19 -1.56 0.51 4.87
C GLU A 19 -1.25 1.97 5.25
N GLU A 20 -0.58 2.19 6.38
CA GLU A 20 -0.12 3.53 6.80
C GLU A 20 0.86 4.14 5.79
N ILE A 21 1.82 3.34 5.29
CA ILE A 21 2.75 3.79 4.26
C ILE A 21 1.99 4.13 2.98
N ARG A 22 1.03 3.31 2.57
CA ARG A 22 0.23 3.53 1.36
C ARG A 22 -0.61 4.81 1.46
N LYS A 23 -1.24 5.08 2.61
CA LYS A 23 -1.93 6.35 2.89
C LYS A 23 -0.97 7.54 2.77
N SER A 24 0.24 7.41 3.31
CA SER A 24 1.28 8.43 3.21
C SER A 24 1.73 8.67 1.75
N LEU A 25 1.93 7.61 0.97
CA LEU A 25 2.27 7.70 -0.46
C LEU A 25 1.16 8.37 -1.28
N ASN A 26 -0.11 8.10 -0.95
CA ASN A 26 -1.25 8.78 -1.57
C ASN A 26 -1.25 10.27 -1.25
N GLY A 27 -1.04 10.66 0.00
CA GLY A 27 -0.93 12.07 0.39
C GLY A 27 0.21 12.79 -0.33
N LEU A 28 1.38 12.14 -0.50
CA LEU A 28 2.48 12.70 -1.30
C LEU A 28 2.08 12.86 -2.78
N SER A 29 1.38 11.88 -3.35
CA SER A 29 0.87 11.96 -4.72
C SER A 29 -0.11 13.13 -4.91
N GLU A 30 -1.00 13.36 -3.94
CA GLU A 30 -1.92 14.51 -3.94
C GLU A 30 -1.19 15.84 -3.84
N ILE A 31 -0.16 15.96 -2.99
CA ILE A 31 0.67 17.15 -2.90
C ILE A 31 1.36 17.45 -4.24
N LEU A 32 1.90 16.43 -4.91
CA LEU A 32 2.49 16.58 -6.24
C LEU A 32 1.48 17.10 -7.26
N LYS A 33 0.24 16.56 -7.25
CA LYS A 33 -0.85 17.00 -8.14
C LYS A 33 -1.27 18.45 -7.91
N ILE A 34 -1.28 18.91 -6.66
CA ILE A 34 -1.64 20.30 -6.33
C ILE A 34 -0.57 21.27 -6.80
N ARG A 35 0.70 20.88 -6.73
CA ARG A 35 1.84 21.80 -6.94
C ARG A 35 2.40 21.81 -8.34
N LEU A 36 2.24 20.73 -9.10
CA LEU A 36 2.90 20.53 -10.39
C LEU A 36 1.89 20.18 -11.47
N ASN A 37 2.16 20.64 -12.69
CA ASN A 37 1.39 20.22 -13.87
C ASN A 37 1.69 18.75 -14.15
N GLU A 38 0.68 17.96 -14.53
CA GLU A 38 0.90 16.53 -14.82
C GLU A 38 1.88 16.29 -15.98
N LYS A 39 2.02 17.23 -16.92
CA LYS A 39 3.01 17.15 -18.01
C LYS A 39 4.42 17.58 -17.59
N ASP A 40 4.57 18.10 -16.38
CA ASP A 40 5.86 18.52 -15.86
C ASP A 40 6.74 17.31 -15.56
N PHE A 41 8.02 17.40 -15.91
CA PHE A 41 8.99 16.35 -15.67
C PHE A 41 9.09 15.98 -14.18
N PHE A 42 9.06 16.98 -13.28
CA PHE A 42 9.13 16.75 -11.83
C PHE A 42 7.90 16.01 -11.31
N TYR A 43 6.72 16.27 -11.89
CA TYR A 43 5.52 15.52 -11.56
C TYR A 43 5.65 14.05 -11.95
N GLN A 44 6.05 13.79 -13.20
CA GLN A 44 6.19 12.42 -13.72
C GLN A 44 7.25 11.63 -12.94
N ALA A 45 8.43 12.22 -12.75
CA ALA A 45 9.52 11.61 -11.98
C ALA A 45 9.11 11.36 -10.51
N GLY A 46 8.41 12.31 -9.89
CA GLY A 46 7.87 12.15 -8.54
C GLY A 46 6.85 11.01 -8.46
N ALA A 47 5.89 10.97 -9.37
CA ALA A 47 4.86 9.92 -9.43
C ALA A 47 5.48 8.53 -9.67
N ASP A 48 6.47 8.42 -10.56
CA ASP A 48 7.15 7.16 -10.84
C ASP A 48 7.97 6.67 -9.64
N ASN A 49 8.63 7.57 -8.90
CA ASN A 49 9.31 7.23 -7.66
C ASN A 49 8.33 6.73 -6.59
N LEU A 50 7.17 7.36 -6.42
CA LEU A 50 6.14 6.90 -5.48
C LEU A 50 5.60 5.50 -5.86
N LYS A 51 5.36 5.25 -7.15
CA LYS A 51 4.98 3.91 -7.65
C LYS A 51 6.08 2.87 -7.38
N ALA A 52 7.34 3.22 -7.61
CA ALA A 52 8.47 2.34 -7.38
C ALA A 52 8.63 1.98 -5.89
N LEU A 53 8.44 2.96 -4.99
CA LEU A 53 8.44 2.72 -3.54
C LEU A 53 7.37 1.72 -3.14
N ASN A 54 6.12 1.94 -3.56
CA ASN A 54 5.02 1.01 -3.27
C ASN A 54 5.34 -0.42 -3.77
N ALA A 55 5.84 -0.53 -5.02
CA ALA A 55 6.19 -1.82 -5.61
C ALA A 55 7.32 -2.53 -4.84
N ASN A 56 8.32 -1.78 -4.37
CA ASN A 56 9.44 -2.35 -3.60
C ASN A 56 9.01 -2.81 -2.21
N ILE A 57 8.13 -2.07 -1.53
CA ILE A 57 7.56 -2.52 -0.25
C ILE A 57 6.78 -3.82 -0.44
N LEU A 58 5.97 -3.92 -1.49
CA LEU A 58 5.27 -5.17 -1.82
C LEU A 58 6.22 -6.34 -2.11
N LYS A 59 7.38 -6.09 -2.74
CA LYS A 59 8.40 -7.13 -2.94
C LYS A 59 9.01 -7.58 -1.61
N ILE A 60 9.27 -6.65 -0.70
CA ILE A 60 9.78 -6.94 0.65
C ILE A 60 8.77 -7.82 1.40
N LEU A 61 7.48 -7.44 1.41
CA LEU A 61 6.44 -8.25 2.05
C LEU A 61 6.37 -9.67 1.45
N LYS A 62 6.46 -9.81 0.14
CA LYS A 62 6.50 -11.13 -0.55
C LYS A 62 7.79 -11.92 -0.31
N HIS A 63 8.83 -11.31 0.24
CA HIS A 63 10.05 -12.00 0.64
C HIS A 63 9.89 -12.65 2.03
N PHE A 64 9.19 -11.97 2.95
CA PHE A 64 8.97 -12.46 4.31
C PHE A 64 7.73 -13.33 4.45
N TYR A 65 6.72 -13.15 3.59
CA TYR A 65 5.46 -13.88 3.64
C TYR A 65 5.15 -14.57 2.32
N THR A 66 4.32 -15.62 2.38
CA THR A 66 3.93 -16.32 1.15
C THR A 66 3.16 -15.37 0.22
N PRO A 67 3.32 -15.48 -1.11
CA PRO A 67 2.54 -14.69 -2.05
C PRO A 67 1.03 -14.81 -1.87
N ARG A 68 0.54 -15.94 -1.34
CA ARG A 68 -0.89 -16.14 -1.04
C ARG A 68 -1.33 -15.26 0.12
N GLN A 69 -0.60 -15.25 1.23
CA GLN A 69 -0.95 -14.45 2.41
C GLN A 69 -0.98 -12.95 2.06
N VAL A 70 0.07 -12.45 1.39
CA VAL A 70 0.12 -11.04 0.96
C VAL A 70 -1.05 -10.70 0.02
N ARG A 71 -1.41 -11.58 -0.93
CA ARG A 71 -2.55 -11.34 -1.83
C ARG A 71 -3.89 -11.30 -1.12
N ILE A 72 -4.09 -12.12 -0.08
CA ILE A 72 -5.34 -12.10 0.69
C ILE A 72 -5.47 -10.75 1.39
N LYS A 73 -4.43 -10.33 2.10
CA LYS A 73 -4.40 -9.06 2.82
C LYS A 73 -4.55 -7.84 1.91
N LEU A 74 -3.95 -7.86 0.72
CA LEU A 74 -4.16 -6.80 -0.27
C LEU A 74 -5.61 -6.72 -0.76
N ARG A 75 -6.32 -7.85 -0.88
CA ARG A 75 -7.73 -7.84 -1.27
C ARG A 75 -8.61 -7.30 -0.15
N GLU A 76 -8.31 -7.63 1.10
CA GLU A 76 -9.03 -7.09 2.27
C GLU A 76 -8.95 -5.56 2.24
N ILE A 77 -7.74 -4.99 2.12
CA ILE A 77 -7.58 -3.53 2.04
C ILE A 77 -8.35 -2.93 0.85
N LEU A 78 -8.28 -3.55 -0.33
CA LEU A 78 -9.00 -3.05 -1.51
C LEU A 78 -10.52 -3.11 -1.34
N PHE A 79 -11.02 -4.17 -0.70
CA PHE A 79 -12.44 -4.32 -0.41
C PHE A 79 -12.91 -3.24 0.57
N ASP A 80 -12.18 -3.02 1.66
CA ASP A 80 -12.50 -1.99 2.65
C ASP A 80 -12.52 -0.59 2.03
N GLU A 81 -11.59 -0.31 1.11
CA GLU A 81 -11.54 0.95 0.35
C GLU A 81 -12.69 1.11 -0.65
N GLU A 82 -13.17 0.02 -1.24
CA GLU A 82 -14.35 0.06 -2.11
C GLU A 82 -15.61 0.29 -1.29
N GLU A 83 -15.75 -0.39 -0.16
CA GLU A 83 -16.87 -0.20 0.77
C GLU A 83 -16.94 1.23 1.29
N ALA A 84 -15.81 1.82 1.68
CA ALA A 84 -15.71 3.19 2.17
C ALA A 84 -16.10 4.27 1.14
N LYS A 85 -16.10 3.95 -0.17
CA LYS A 85 -16.51 4.89 -1.24
C LYS A 85 -18.02 4.89 -1.51
N VAL A 86 -18.73 3.86 -1.03
CA VAL A 86 -20.17 3.67 -1.26
C VAL A 86 -21.01 4.30 -0.12
N LEU A 87 -20.35 4.64 1.00
CA LEU A 87 -20.91 5.39 2.13
C LEU A 87 -20.80 6.90 1.92
#